data_AF-A0A962Z9K8-F1
#
_entry.id   AF-A0A962Z9K8-F1
#
_cell.length_a   1.000
_cell.length_b   1.000
_cell.length_c   1.000
_cell.angle_alpha   90.00
_cell.angle_beta   90.00
_cell.angle_gamma   90.00
#
_symmetry.space_group_name_H-M   'P 1'
#
loop_
_entity.id
_entity.type
_entity.pdbx_description
1 polymer ?
#
loop_
_entity_poly.entity_id
_entity_poly.type
_entity_poly.pdbx_seq_one_letter_code
_entity_poly.pdbx_strand_id
1 'polypeptide(L)'
;VVQPQRLARYHLTVPDVLSALRTSGVSMSAGDVDEGKRRYVVRTEGDFTRPGDIETVVLRTMEDDTTGRLARVTVGDVATVAFAYKEPRARIRVLGESALVARAVRETGANVIETMRGVRAAVDELNASILPPEGLTLTQVYDETIYIDSAISLVTSNIYIGGSLAAFMLMLFLR
;
A
#
# COMPACT_ATOMS: atom_id res chain seq x y z
N VAL A 1 -1.66 8.25 -21.27
CA VAL A 1 -1.00 7.71 -22.48
C VAL A 1 -0.70 8.84 -23.44
N VAL A 2 0.56 9.03 -23.83
CA VAL A 2 0.99 10.14 -24.68
C VAL A 2 0.81 9.79 -26.16
N GLN A 3 0.41 10.75 -26.99
CA GLN A 3 0.21 10.58 -28.43
C GLN A 3 1.42 11.15 -29.20
N PRO A 4 2.29 10.30 -29.78
CA PRO A 4 3.55 10.76 -30.40
C PRO A 4 3.33 11.78 -31.54
N GLN A 5 2.25 11.61 -32.30
CA GLN A 5 1.89 12.52 -33.39
C GLN A 5 1.57 13.94 -32.88
N ARG A 6 0.87 14.05 -31.74
CA ARG A 6 0.53 15.35 -31.14
C ARG A 6 1.75 16.00 -30.50
N LEU A 7 2.60 15.23 -29.83
CA LEU A 7 3.89 15.72 -29.33
C LEU A 7 4.75 16.32 -30.44
N ALA A 8 4.89 15.61 -31.56
CA ALA A 8 5.68 16.06 -32.70
C ALA A 8 5.16 17.40 -33.27
N ARG A 9 3.83 17.57 -33.35
CA ARG A 9 3.18 18.80 -33.83
C ARG A 9 3.53 20.03 -32.98
N TYR A 10 3.70 19.86 -31.67
CA TYR A 10 4.05 20.94 -30.74
C TYR A 10 5.55 21.01 -30.43
N HIS A 11 6.38 20.21 -31.12
CA HIS A 11 7.82 20.08 -30.87
C HIS A 11 8.13 19.80 -29.40
N LEU A 12 7.37 18.89 -28.81
CA LEU A 12 7.53 18.41 -27.44
C LEU A 12 8.04 16.98 -27.46
N THR A 13 8.84 16.63 -26.46
CA THR A 13 9.37 15.30 -26.25
C THR A 13 8.76 14.65 -25.01
N VAL A 14 8.88 13.33 -24.88
CA VAL A 14 8.43 12.61 -23.66
C VAL A 14 9.14 13.12 -22.39
N PRO A 15 10.46 13.39 -22.40
CA PRO A 15 11.13 14.06 -21.28
C PRO A 15 10.52 15.40 -20.87
N ASP A 16 10.08 16.23 -21.82
CA ASP A 16 9.46 17.54 -21.51
C ASP A 16 8.17 17.36 -20.71
N VAL A 17 7.33 16.39 -21.11
CA VAL A 17 6.10 16.04 -20.38
C VAL A 17 6.43 15.54 -18.98
N LEU A 18 7.43 14.66 -18.84
CA LEU A 18 7.84 14.16 -17.52
C LEU A 18 8.34 15.29 -16.61
N SER A 19 9.12 16.22 -17.15
CA SER A 19 9.66 17.35 -16.41
C SER A 19 8.53 18.25 -15.89
N ALA A 20 7.59 18.62 -16.76
CA ALA A 20 6.46 19.46 -16.41
C ALA A 20 5.53 18.82 -15.35
N LEU A 21 5.30 17.52 -15.44
CA LEU A 21 4.51 16.79 -14.43
C LEU A 21 5.22 16.73 -13.08
N ARG A 22 6.54 16.55 -13.08
CA ARG A 22 7.34 16.51 -11.84
C ARG A 22 7.41 17.86 -11.13
N THR A 23 7.53 18.96 -11.87
CA THR A 23 7.59 20.30 -11.29
C THR A 23 6.24 20.81 -10.81
N SER A 24 5.16 20.45 -11.51
CA SER A 24 3.81 20.86 -11.16
C SER A 24 3.22 20.06 -9.98
N GLY A 25 3.72 18.84 -9.77
CA GLY A 25 3.26 17.93 -8.71
C GLY A 25 3.91 18.12 -7.34
N VAL A 26 4.52 19.28 -7.04
CA VAL A 26 5.27 19.51 -5.80
C VAL A 26 4.49 20.43 -4.86
N SER A 27 4.14 19.90 -3.69
CA SER A 27 3.58 20.70 -2.59
C SER A 27 4.72 21.36 -1.79
N MET A 28 4.77 22.70 -1.76
CA MET A 28 5.79 23.49 -1.06
C MET A 28 5.19 24.40 0.01
N SER A 29 5.91 24.58 1.13
CA SER A 29 5.56 25.59 2.14
C SER A 29 5.82 26.99 1.59
N ALA A 30 4.83 27.87 1.65
CA ALA A 30 4.97 29.28 1.30
C ALA A 30 5.40 30.13 2.52
N GLY A 31 5.64 29.48 3.67
CA GLY A 31 6.03 30.12 4.93
C GLY A 31 4.85 30.30 5.87
N ASP A 32 4.92 31.33 6.69
CA ASP A 32 3.89 31.64 7.67
C ASP A 32 3.67 33.15 7.76
N VAL A 33 2.44 33.52 8.08
CA VAL A 33 1.99 34.90 8.24
C VAL A 33 1.50 35.07 9.67
N ASP A 34 2.17 35.94 10.42
CA ASP A 34 1.76 36.30 11.77
C ASP A 34 0.71 37.42 11.72
N GLU A 35 -0.45 37.18 12.34
CA GLU A 35 -1.50 38.17 12.53
C GLU A 35 -1.86 38.24 14.03
N GLY A 36 -1.36 39.29 14.69
CA GLY A 36 -1.57 39.49 16.13
C GLY A 36 -0.92 38.39 16.98
N LYS A 37 -1.74 37.55 17.62
CA LYS A 37 -1.29 36.38 18.42
C LYS A 37 -1.44 35.05 17.66
N ARG A 38 -1.78 35.07 16.37
CA ARG A 38 -2.03 33.88 15.54
C ARG A 38 -0.98 33.79 14.44
N ARG A 39 -0.52 32.57 14.17
CA ARG A 39 0.43 32.26 13.10
C ARG A 39 -0.28 31.37 12.08
N TYR A 40 -0.41 31.85 10.86
CA TYR A 40 -1.03 31.12 9.75
C TYR A 40 0.04 30.52 8.86
N VAL A 41 0.13 29.19 8.80
CA VAL A 41 1.03 28.51 7.88
C VAL A 41 0.39 28.47 6.50
N VAL A 42 1.07 29.01 5.50
CA VAL A 42 0.61 29.01 4.10
C VAL A 42 1.33 27.90 3.38
N ARG A 43 0.58 27.00 2.73
CA ARG A 43 1.12 25.91 1.92
C ARG A 43 0.46 25.92 0.55
N THR A 44 1.26 25.63 -0.46
CA THR A 44 0.77 25.40 -1.82
C THR A 44 0.39 23.92 -1.97
N GLU A 45 -0.81 23.65 -2.47
CA GLU A 45 -1.28 22.30 -2.76
C GLU A 45 -0.96 21.97 -4.23
N GLY A 46 0.00 21.07 -4.44
CA GLY A 46 0.45 20.63 -5.77
C GLY A 46 0.08 19.18 -6.09
N ASP A 47 -0.67 18.52 -5.21
CA ASP A 47 -0.95 17.09 -5.36
C ASP A 47 -2.06 16.87 -6.40
N PHE A 48 -1.79 16.01 -7.39
CA PHE A 48 -2.79 15.61 -8.38
C PHE A 48 -3.74 14.57 -7.79
N THR A 49 -4.99 14.97 -7.54
CA THR A 49 -6.00 14.07 -6.97
C THR A 49 -6.92 13.48 -8.04
N ARG A 50 -7.09 14.18 -9.16
CA ARG A 50 -7.97 13.78 -10.26
C ARG A 50 -7.23 13.80 -11.59
N PRO A 51 -7.67 12.99 -12.58
CA PRO A 51 -7.10 13.00 -13.94
C PRO A 51 -7.12 14.39 -14.57
N GLY A 52 -8.19 15.17 -14.34
CA GLY A 52 -8.30 16.53 -14.86
C GLY A 52 -7.22 17.49 -14.35
N ASP A 53 -6.72 17.29 -13.12
CA ASP A 53 -5.64 18.14 -12.59
C ASP A 53 -4.36 17.96 -13.43
N ILE A 54 -4.07 16.72 -13.84
CA ILE A 54 -2.95 16.38 -14.72
C ILE A 54 -3.17 16.93 -16.13
N GLU A 55 -4.39 16.89 -16.66
CA GLU A 55 -4.71 17.38 -18.01
C GLU A 55 -4.42 18.88 -18.15
N THR A 56 -4.62 19.66 -17.10
CA THR A 56 -4.41 21.12 -17.09
C THR A 56 -2.95 21.54 -16.96
N VAL A 57 -2.02 20.60 -16.70
CA VAL A 57 -0.59 20.90 -16.58
C VAL A 57 -0.07 21.49 -17.89
N VAL A 58 0.53 22.68 -17.81
CA VAL A 58 1.08 23.40 -18.95
C VAL A 58 2.45 22.84 -19.30
N LEU A 59 2.63 22.44 -20.56
CA LEU A 59 3.86 21.90 -21.10
C LEU A 59 4.71 22.98 -21.79
N ARG A 60 4.05 23.88 -22.50
CA ARG A 60 4.71 24.99 -23.20
C ARG A 60 3.74 26.15 -23.35
N THR A 61 4.27 27.36 -23.23
CA THR A 61 3.58 28.60 -23.61
C THR A 61 4.25 29.10 -24.88
N MET A 62 3.47 29.33 -25.92
CA MET A 62 3.90 29.94 -27.19
C MET A 62 3.32 31.35 -27.26
N GLU A 63 4.14 32.31 -27.61
CA GLU A 63 3.72 33.69 -27.84
C GLU A 63 3.66 33.92 -29.35
N ASP A 64 2.55 34.48 -29.83
CA ASP A 64 2.44 34.92 -31.22
C ASP A 64 3.09 36.30 -31.36
N ASP A 65 4.26 36.35 -32.00
CA ASP A 65 5.05 37.57 -32.24
C ASP A 65 4.27 38.70 -32.93
N THR A 66 3.17 38.37 -33.61
CA THR A 66 2.36 39.32 -34.40
C THR A 66 1.17 39.87 -33.62
N THR A 67 0.59 39.09 -32.72
CA THR A 67 -0.65 39.44 -32.01
C THR A 67 -0.49 39.55 -30.48
N GLY A 68 0.68 39.17 -29.95
CA GLY A 68 0.96 39.11 -28.51
C GLY A 68 0.11 38.07 -27.76
N ARG A 69 -0.56 37.16 -28.48
CA ARG A 69 -1.44 36.16 -27.86
C ARG A 69 -0.62 34.99 -27.34
N LEU A 70 -0.85 34.65 -26.07
CA LEU A 70 -0.26 33.50 -25.42
C LEU A 70 -1.13 32.26 -25.67
N ALA A 71 -0.62 31.29 -26.42
CA ALA A 71 -1.20 29.96 -26.55
C ALA A 71 -0.49 29.00 -25.58
N ARG A 72 -1.26 28.25 -24.80
CA ARG A 72 -0.72 27.24 -23.88
C ARG A 72 -1.02 25.86 -24.42
N VAL A 73 -0.01 25.00 -24.44
CA VAL A 73 -0.14 23.59 -24.72
C VAL A 73 -0.14 22.85 -23.39
N THR A 74 -1.19 22.10 -23.13
CA THR A 74 -1.41 21.34 -21.90
C THR A 74 -1.15 19.85 -22.11
N VAL A 75 -1.08 19.08 -21.03
CA VAL A 75 -0.98 17.61 -21.10
C VAL A 75 -2.18 17.02 -21.81
N GLY A 76 -3.40 17.55 -21.60
CA GLY A 76 -4.61 17.09 -22.29
C GLY A 76 -4.55 17.25 -23.82
N ASP A 77 -3.79 18.22 -24.31
CA ASP A 77 -3.62 18.43 -25.76
C ASP A 77 -2.78 17.32 -26.40
N VAL A 78 -1.84 16.73 -25.67
CA VAL A 78 -0.84 15.77 -26.20
C VAL A 78 -0.97 14.35 -25.64
N ALA A 79 -1.79 14.14 -24.61
CA ALA A 79 -1.95 12.86 -23.93
C ALA A 79 -3.39 12.65 -23.45
N THR A 80 -3.79 11.38 -23.38
CA THR A 80 -5.04 10.96 -22.73
C THR A 80 -4.74 10.58 -21.29
N VAL A 81 -5.37 11.25 -20.32
CA VAL A 81 -5.21 10.94 -18.90
C VAL A 81 -6.43 10.17 -18.43
N ALA A 82 -6.20 9.03 -17.80
CA ALA A 82 -7.27 8.20 -17.24
C ALA A 82 -6.73 7.40 -16.07
N PHE A 83 -7.61 7.04 -15.15
CA PHE A 83 -7.30 5.99 -14.19
C PHE A 83 -7.12 4.67 -14.91
N ALA A 84 -6.04 3.98 -14.61
CA ALA A 84 -5.74 2.68 -15.16
C ALA A 84 -5.15 1.79 -14.07
N TYR A 85 -5.34 0.49 -14.21
CA TYR A 85 -4.69 -0.48 -13.35
C TYR A 85 -3.22 -0.60 -13.69
N LYS A 86 -2.39 -0.70 -12.66
CA LYS A 86 -0.98 -1.05 -12.84
C LYS A 86 -0.89 -2.44 -13.46
N GLU A 87 0.01 -2.60 -14.41
CA GLU A 87 0.22 -3.89 -15.07
C GLU A 87 0.58 -4.98 -14.03
N PRO A 88 -0.18 -6.10 -13.99
CA PRO A 88 0.05 -7.14 -12.99
C PRO A 88 1.42 -7.79 -13.20
N ARG A 89 2.33 -7.60 -12.23
CA ARG A 89 3.66 -8.25 -12.25
C ARG A 89 3.65 -9.70 -11.78
N ALA A 90 2.58 -10.11 -11.10
CA ALA A 90 2.40 -11.46 -10.60
C ALA A 90 0.93 -11.85 -10.66
N ARG A 91 0.68 -13.14 -10.88
CA ARG A 91 -0.65 -13.76 -10.73
C ARG A 91 -0.56 -14.68 -9.52
N ILE A 92 -1.28 -14.34 -8.46
CA ILE A 92 -1.29 -15.14 -7.24
C ILE A 92 -2.53 -16.02 -7.27
N ARG A 93 -2.35 -17.29 -6.91
CA ARG A 93 -3.42 -18.26 -6.81
C ARG A 93 -3.34 -18.99 -5.49
N VAL A 94 -4.49 -19.30 -4.91
CA VAL A 94 -4.65 -20.15 -3.73
C VAL A 94 -5.58 -21.27 -4.14
N LEU A 95 -5.13 -22.52 -4.01
CA LEU A 95 -5.90 -23.72 -4.41
C LEU A 95 -6.44 -23.70 -5.85
N GLY A 96 -5.74 -23.04 -6.77
CA GLY A 96 -6.12 -22.96 -8.18
C GLY A 96 -6.99 -21.75 -8.54
N GLU A 97 -7.55 -21.05 -7.55
CA GLU A 97 -8.35 -19.84 -7.75
C GLU A 97 -7.50 -18.57 -7.69
N SER A 98 -7.89 -17.55 -8.46
CA SER A 98 -7.24 -16.23 -8.42
C SER A 98 -7.45 -15.59 -7.05
N ALA A 99 -6.36 -15.20 -6.40
CA ALA A 99 -6.41 -14.65 -5.06
C ALA A 99 -5.54 -13.40 -4.93
N LEU A 100 -5.91 -12.53 -3.99
CA LEU A 100 -5.07 -11.44 -3.50
C LEU A 100 -4.40 -11.89 -2.21
N VAL A 101 -3.13 -11.54 -2.02
CA VAL A 101 -2.37 -11.88 -0.82
C VAL A 101 -1.88 -10.63 -0.14
N ALA A 102 -2.27 -10.48 1.12
CA ALA A 102 -1.70 -9.50 2.05
C ALA A 102 -0.69 -10.20 2.96
N ARG A 103 0.54 -9.67 3.02
CA ARG A 103 1.57 -10.19 3.92
C ARG A 103 1.58 -9.35 5.20
N ALA A 104 1.37 -10.01 6.33
CA ALA A 104 1.64 -9.45 7.64
C ALA A 104 3.05 -9.88 8.08
N VAL A 105 3.86 -8.93 8.56
CA VAL A 105 5.19 -9.19 9.12
C VAL A 105 5.16 -8.65 10.54
N ARG A 106 5.44 -9.52 11.52
CA ARG A 106 5.56 -9.10 12.92
C ARG A 106 6.81 -8.28 13.15
N GLU A 107 6.74 -7.32 14.08
CA GLU A 107 7.91 -6.58 14.52
C GLU A 107 8.89 -7.47 15.28
N THR A 108 10.18 -7.11 15.25
CA THR A 108 11.22 -7.82 15.97
C THR A 108 10.96 -7.76 17.47
N GLY A 109 10.92 -8.91 18.13
CA GLY A 109 10.66 -9.02 19.58
C GLY A 109 9.18 -9.10 19.96
N ALA A 110 8.24 -8.92 19.02
CA ALA A 110 6.82 -9.07 19.29
C ALA A 110 6.46 -10.52 19.67
N ASN A 111 5.53 -10.67 20.63
CA ASN A 111 5.01 -11.98 21.03
C ASN A 111 4.19 -12.59 19.89
N VAL A 112 4.58 -13.78 19.43
CA VAL A 112 3.95 -14.45 18.29
C VAL A 112 2.49 -14.80 18.58
N ILE A 113 2.19 -15.38 19.74
CA ILE A 113 0.82 -15.81 20.10
C ILE A 113 -0.12 -14.61 20.17
N GLU A 114 0.32 -13.51 20.78
CA GLU A 114 -0.47 -12.29 20.86
C GLU A 114 -0.68 -11.64 19.48
N THR A 115 0.39 -11.56 18.68
CA THR A 115 0.34 -11.01 17.32
C THR A 115 -0.66 -11.79 16.46
N MET A 116 -0.58 -13.12 16.47
CA MET A 116 -1.46 -13.97 15.68
C MET A 116 -2.91 -13.91 16.16
N ARG A 117 -3.14 -13.73 17.47
CA ARG A 117 -4.48 -13.48 18.01
C ARG A 117 -5.06 -12.17 17.48
N GLY A 118 -4.26 -11.10 17.43
CA GLY A 118 -4.66 -9.83 16.84
C GLY A 118 -4.96 -9.94 15.34
N VAL A 119 -4.12 -10.67 14.60
CA VAL A 119 -4.35 -10.95 13.17
C VAL A 119 -5.67 -11.69 12.97
N ARG A 120 -5.94 -12.73 13.76
CA ARG A 120 -7.20 -13.50 13.65
C ARG A 120 -8.42 -12.62 13.94
N ALA A 121 -8.37 -11.82 15.00
CA ALA A 121 -9.46 -10.89 15.33
C ALA A 121 -9.72 -9.88 14.20
N ALA A 122 -8.66 -9.33 13.59
CA ALA A 122 -8.79 -8.42 12.46
C ALA A 122 -9.37 -9.11 11.21
N VAL A 123 -8.96 -10.36 10.94
CA VAL A 123 -9.53 -11.15 9.84
C VAL A 123 -11.03 -11.41 10.07
N ASP A 124 -11.42 -11.78 11.29
CA ASP A 124 -12.81 -12.01 11.66
C ASP A 124 -13.65 -10.73 11.53
N GLU A 125 -13.13 -9.59 11.99
CA GLU A 125 -13.79 -8.29 11.86
C GLU A 125 -14.01 -7.89 10.38
N LEU A 126 -12.97 -8.05 9.55
CA LEU A 126 -13.03 -7.73 8.13
C LEU A 126 -14.04 -8.62 7.39
N ASN A 127 -14.06 -9.91 7.70
CA ASN A 127 -15.01 -10.85 7.13
C ASN A 127 -16.45 -10.64 7.64
N ALA A 128 -16.63 -10.02 8.80
CA ALA A 128 -17.96 -9.74 9.35
C ALA A 128 -18.58 -8.44 8.81
N SER A 129 -17.75 -7.46 8.41
CA SER A 129 -18.23 -6.09 8.16
C SER A 129 -17.93 -5.56 6.76
N ILE A 130 -16.66 -5.60 6.33
CA ILE A 130 -16.17 -4.83 5.18
C ILE A 130 -16.15 -5.66 3.89
N LEU A 131 -15.78 -6.93 3.97
CA LEU A 131 -15.55 -7.77 2.80
C LEU A 131 -16.81 -8.38 2.16
N PRO A 132 -17.85 -8.79 2.91
CA PRO A 132 -19.04 -9.41 2.32
C PRO A 132 -19.79 -8.56 1.28
N PRO A 133 -19.98 -7.24 1.46
CA PRO A 133 -20.63 -6.39 0.44
C PRO A 133 -19.94 -6.39 -0.92
N GLU A 134 -18.62 -6.60 -0.94
CA GLU A 134 -17.79 -6.65 -2.14
C GLU A 134 -17.65 -8.08 -2.70
N GLY A 135 -18.31 -9.07 -2.08
CA GLY A 135 -18.20 -10.48 -2.46
C GLY A 135 -16.82 -11.08 -2.19
N LEU A 136 -16.08 -10.52 -1.23
CA LEU A 136 -14.72 -10.95 -0.87
C LEU A 136 -14.72 -11.73 0.43
N THR A 137 -13.78 -12.67 0.56
CA THR A 137 -13.50 -13.42 1.79
C THR A 137 -11.99 -13.43 2.03
N LEU A 138 -11.57 -13.11 3.24
CA LEU A 138 -10.18 -13.16 3.65
C LEU A 138 -9.91 -14.45 4.43
N THR A 139 -8.94 -15.23 3.97
CA THR A 139 -8.55 -16.49 4.64
C THR A 139 -7.09 -16.43 5.07
N GLN A 140 -6.84 -16.73 6.34
CA GLN A 140 -5.49 -16.85 6.87
C GLN A 140 -4.87 -18.17 6.38
N VAL A 141 -3.86 -18.08 5.52
CA VAL A 141 -3.17 -19.25 4.93
C VAL A 141 -1.95 -19.72 5.73
N TYR A 142 -1.49 -18.92 6.70
CA TYR A 142 -0.32 -19.22 7.52
C TYR A 142 -0.57 -18.83 8.98
N ASP A 143 -0.26 -19.75 9.90
CA ASP A 143 -0.36 -19.51 11.34
C ASP A 143 0.81 -20.17 12.09
N GLU A 144 1.67 -19.36 12.68
CA GLU A 144 2.84 -19.82 13.43
C GLU A 144 2.44 -20.43 14.79
N THR A 145 1.27 -20.09 15.33
CA THR A 145 0.81 -20.62 16.63
C THR A 145 0.56 -22.11 16.62
N ILE A 146 0.13 -22.66 15.47
CA ILE A 146 -0.12 -24.11 15.31
C ILE A 146 1.13 -24.93 15.65
N TYR A 147 2.29 -24.46 15.20
CA TYR A 147 3.56 -25.12 15.50
C TYR A 147 3.95 -24.99 16.98
N ILE A 148 3.79 -23.79 17.54
CA ILE A 148 4.09 -23.51 18.95
C ILE A 148 3.24 -24.37 19.88
N ASP A 149 1.93 -24.41 19.65
CA ASP A 149 0.98 -25.19 20.47
C ASP A 149 1.27 -26.68 20.39
N SER A 150 1.61 -27.18 19.20
CA SER A 150 2.03 -28.58 19.00
C SER A 150 3.31 -28.91 19.78
N ALA A 151 4.30 -28.01 19.77
CA ALA A 151 5.54 -28.18 20.52
C ALA A 151 5.31 -28.17 22.05
N ILE A 152 4.47 -27.25 22.54
CA ILE A 152 4.09 -27.19 23.96
C ILE A 152 3.35 -28.47 24.37
N SER A 153 2.41 -28.93 23.55
CA SER A 153 1.68 -30.18 23.80
C SER A 153 2.61 -31.39 23.86
N LEU A 154 3.63 -31.45 22.99
CA LEU A 154 4.60 -32.52 23.00
C LEU A 154 5.44 -32.52 24.27
N VAL A 155 5.96 -31.35 24.66
CA VAL A 155 6.78 -31.22 25.89
C VAL A 155 5.96 -31.55 27.13
N THR A 156 4.74 -31.03 27.23
CA THR A 156 3.84 -31.32 28.37
C THR A 156 3.50 -32.81 28.46
N SER A 157 3.21 -33.46 27.34
CA SER A 157 3.01 -34.92 27.30
C SER A 157 4.24 -35.69 27.80
N ASN A 158 5.43 -35.27 27.37
CA ASN A 158 6.68 -35.90 27.81
C ASN A 158 6.92 -35.70 29.31
N ILE A 159 6.54 -34.56 29.89
CA ILE A 159 6.63 -34.32 31.34
C ILE A 159 5.72 -35.29 32.10
N TYR A 160 4.49 -35.49 31.65
CA TYR A 160 3.57 -36.43 32.30
C TYR A 160 4.06 -37.87 32.21
N ILE A 161 4.46 -38.32 31.01
CA ILE A 161 4.93 -39.69 30.79
C ILE A 161 6.23 -39.92 31.55
N GLY A 162 7.24 -39.06 31.35
CA GLY A 162 8.54 -39.19 32.01
C GLY A 162 8.46 -39.05 33.53
N GLY A 163 7.67 -38.09 34.02
CA GLY A 163 7.45 -37.88 35.45
C GLY A 163 6.75 -39.07 36.11
N SER A 164 5.72 -39.63 35.46
CA SER A 164 5.04 -40.82 35.97
C SER A 164 5.96 -42.05 36.01
N LEU A 165 6.76 -42.27 34.96
CA LEU A 165 7.75 -43.35 34.91
C LEU A 165 8.82 -43.21 36.00
N ALA A 166 9.34 -41.98 36.21
CA ALA A 166 10.33 -41.71 37.24
C ALA A 166 9.76 -41.97 38.64
N ALA A 167 8.55 -41.47 38.92
CA ALA A 167 7.86 -41.71 40.19
C ALA A 167 7.62 -43.22 40.43
N PHE A 168 7.22 -43.95 39.40
CA PHE A 168 7.02 -45.40 39.47
C PHE A 168 8.32 -46.14 39.80
N MET A 169 9.43 -45.80 39.13
CA MET A 169 10.74 -46.39 39.40
C MET A 169 11.21 -46.10 40.83
N LEU A 170 11.09 -44.84 41.29
CA LEU A 170 11.47 -44.47 42.66
C LEU A 170 10.70 -45.27 43.70
N MET A 171 9.41 -45.47 43.51
CA MET A 171 8.57 -46.27 44.42
C MET A 171 9.00 -47.74 44.46
N LEU A 172 9.50 -48.30 43.35
CA LEU A 172 9.96 -49.68 43.26
C LEU A 172 11.26 -49.89 44.06
N PHE A 173 12.19 -48.92 44.02
CA PHE A 173 13.48 -49.00 44.73
C PHE A 173 13.44 -48.53 46.19
N LEU A 174 12.43 -47.77 46.61
CA LEU A 174 12.28 -47.31 48.00
C LEU A 174 11.70 -48.36 48.96
N ARG A 175 11.46 -49.59 48.48
CA ARG A 175 10.97 -50.73 49.25
C ARG A 175 12.08 -51.71 49.58
#